data_AF-U3P8I6-F1
#
_entry.id   AF-U3P8I6-F1
#
_cell.length_a   1.000
_cell.length_b   1.000
_cell.length_c   1.000
_cell.angle_alpha   90.00
_cell.angle_beta   90.00
_cell.angle_gamma   90.00
#
_symmetry.space_group_name_H-M   'P 1'
#
loop_
_entity.id
_entity.type
_entity.pdbx_description
1 polymer ?
#
loop_
_entity_poly.entity_id
_entity_poly.type
_entity_poly.pdbx_seq_one_letter_code
_entity_poly.pdbx_strand_id
1 'polypeptide(L)'
;MLGTPDIVEDLALLGVLDDRVAVGSMNRGGLSGSVFEMDDRFTGYDVGGMVRDGLDAAKLLVRVNREDAATVRTLEKTADAVTAAARSGLPILLEPFLSSWREGRVVNDLTPDVVIASVAIAAGLGASSAYTWHLAQTARRSGDGARHGGDHAADAAARRRQRCLPRRDVRLLGGGARPPRGAWPRRRPHPPVPQDGDVAQAVDTAAALVHGR
;
A
#
# COMPACT_ATOMS: atom_id res chain seq x y z
N MET A 1 -10.30 -0.22 9.06
CA MET A 1 -10.96 -0.59 7.80
C MET A 1 -10.25 0.12 6.64
N LEU A 2 -10.24 -0.49 5.46
CA LEU A 2 -9.78 0.15 4.22
C LEU A 2 -10.88 -0.04 3.17
N GLY A 3 -11.34 1.03 2.54
CA GLY A 3 -12.42 0.95 1.57
C GLY A 3 -12.50 2.13 0.60
N THR A 4 -13.38 2.01 -0.38
CA THR A 4 -13.83 3.10 -1.24
C THR A 4 -14.84 4.00 -0.51
N PRO A 5 -15.18 5.19 -1.05
CA PRO A 5 -16.08 6.12 -0.40
C PRO A 5 -17.40 5.50 0.08
N ASP A 6 -18.11 4.81 -0.81
CA ASP A 6 -19.36 4.11 -0.54
C ASP A 6 -19.30 3.21 0.70
N ILE A 7 -18.29 2.34 0.79
CA ILE A 7 -18.15 1.41 1.92
C ILE A 7 -17.79 2.12 3.22
N VAL A 8 -16.87 3.10 3.16
CA VAL A 8 -16.42 3.81 4.36
C VAL A 8 -17.53 4.69 4.91
N GLU A 9 -18.27 5.37 4.04
CA GLU A 9 -19.39 6.24 4.41
C GLU A 9 -20.54 5.44 5.01
N ASP A 10 -20.91 4.30 4.42
CA ASP A 10 -21.94 3.42 4.99
C ASP A 10 -21.55 2.93 6.40
N LEU A 11 -20.29 2.52 6.60
CA LEU A 11 -19.79 2.09 7.90
C LEU A 11 -19.71 3.25 8.91
N ALA A 12 -19.41 4.45 8.45
CA ALA A 12 -19.44 5.66 9.28
C ALA A 12 -20.87 5.97 9.74
N LEU A 13 -21.85 5.90 8.82
CA LEU A 13 -23.27 6.12 9.11
C LEU A 13 -23.83 5.09 10.09
N LEU A 14 -23.33 3.85 10.05
CA LEU A 14 -23.68 2.80 11.00
C LEU A 14 -23.02 2.97 12.39
N GLY A 15 -22.11 3.93 12.56
CA GLY A 15 -21.39 4.17 13.82
C GLY A 15 -20.37 3.08 14.17
N VAL A 16 -19.99 2.22 13.22
CA VAL A 16 -19.08 1.09 13.49
C VAL A 16 -17.60 1.45 13.30
N LEU A 17 -17.31 2.69 12.94
CA LEU A 17 -15.95 3.22 12.78
C LEU A 17 -15.43 3.97 14.03
N ASP A 18 -16.22 4.07 15.10
CA ASP A 18 -15.76 4.64 16.36
C ASP A 18 -14.54 3.88 16.92
N ASP A 19 -13.50 4.61 17.30
CA ASP A 19 -12.22 4.07 17.74
C ASP A 19 -11.60 3.07 16.74
N ARG A 20 -11.87 3.23 15.43
CA ARG A 20 -11.27 2.47 14.34
C ARG A 20 -10.44 3.38 13.45
N VAL A 21 -9.42 2.80 12.86
CA VAL A 21 -8.64 3.48 11.80
C VAL A 21 -9.36 3.30 10.46
N ALA A 22 -9.70 4.39 9.78
CA ALA A 22 -10.32 4.44 8.46
C ALA A 22 -9.30 4.83 7.37
N VAL A 23 -9.15 3.98 6.36
CA VAL A 23 -8.22 4.18 5.25
C VAL A 23 -8.96 4.30 3.92
N GLY A 24 -8.74 5.40 3.20
CA GLY A 24 -9.40 5.67 1.92
C GLY A 24 -8.63 5.11 0.73
N SER A 25 -9.29 4.29 -0.11
CA SER A 25 -8.75 3.84 -1.39
C SER A 25 -8.91 4.93 -2.45
N MET A 26 -7.80 5.34 -3.08
CA MET A 26 -7.80 6.47 -4.02
C MET A 26 -7.96 6.08 -5.50
N ASN A 27 -7.31 5.00 -5.95
CA ASN A 27 -7.39 4.55 -7.34
C ASN A 27 -8.11 3.19 -7.49
N ARG A 28 -9.09 3.18 -8.40
CA ARG A 28 -9.91 2.00 -8.77
C ARG A 28 -10.24 1.99 -10.27
N GLY A 29 -9.59 2.85 -11.07
CA GLY A 29 -9.87 2.98 -12.50
C GLY A 29 -9.36 1.80 -13.33
N GLY A 30 -8.31 1.12 -12.85
CA GLY A 30 -7.72 -0.04 -13.51
C GLY A 30 -8.55 -1.30 -13.30
N LEU A 31 -9.70 -1.38 -13.98
CA LEU A 31 -10.66 -2.48 -13.84
C LEU A 31 -10.03 -3.81 -14.27
N SER A 32 -10.16 -4.82 -13.42
CA SER A 32 -9.64 -6.17 -13.66
C SER A 32 -10.17 -6.75 -14.97
N GLY A 33 -9.28 -7.23 -15.83
CA GLY A 33 -9.59 -7.82 -17.14
C GLY A 33 -9.89 -6.81 -18.24
N SER A 34 -9.86 -5.51 -17.96
CA SER A 34 -10.02 -4.49 -18.99
C SER A 34 -8.74 -4.29 -19.78
N VAL A 35 -8.87 -3.89 -21.05
CA VAL A 35 -7.70 -3.52 -21.89
C VAL A 35 -6.95 -2.30 -21.37
N PHE A 36 -7.55 -1.55 -20.46
CA PHE A 36 -6.99 -0.35 -19.84
C PHE A 36 -6.64 -0.57 -18.36
N GLU A 37 -6.50 -1.83 -17.91
CA GLU A 37 -6.27 -2.15 -16.50
C GLU A 37 -5.01 -1.47 -15.91
N MET A 38 -3.99 -1.23 -16.74
CA MET A 38 -2.79 -0.48 -16.35
C MET A 38 -2.98 1.05 -16.31
N ASP A 39 -4.04 1.60 -16.91
CA ASP A 39 -4.45 3.01 -16.76
C ASP A 39 -5.24 3.16 -15.46
N ASP A 40 -4.58 2.88 -14.32
CA ASP A 40 -5.23 2.79 -13.02
C ASP A 40 -5.55 4.17 -12.43
N ARG A 41 -6.61 4.78 -12.97
CA ARG A 41 -7.03 6.15 -12.65
C ARG A 41 -7.55 6.29 -11.22
N PHE A 42 -7.40 7.50 -10.73
CA PHE A 42 -7.84 7.93 -9.41
C PHE A 42 -9.33 8.25 -9.48
N THR A 43 -10.14 7.33 -8.94
CA THR A 43 -11.61 7.34 -9.06
C THR A 43 -12.30 7.14 -7.71
N GLY A 44 -11.53 7.06 -6.62
CA GLY A 44 -12.02 7.02 -5.25
C GLY A 44 -11.69 8.31 -4.51
N TYR A 45 -11.26 8.16 -3.25
CA TYR A 45 -10.89 9.30 -2.40
C TYR A 45 -9.75 10.15 -2.99
N ASP A 46 -9.82 11.46 -2.79
CA ASP A 46 -8.69 12.37 -2.91
C ASP A 46 -8.20 12.84 -1.52
N VAL A 47 -7.03 13.49 -1.47
CA VAL A 47 -6.42 13.95 -0.21
C VAL A 47 -7.27 15.02 0.47
N GLY A 48 -7.88 15.93 -0.29
CA GLY A 48 -8.68 17.02 0.28
C GLY A 48 -9.94 16.50 0.96
N GLY A 49 -10.64 15.57 0.32
CA GLY A 49 -11.80 14.86 0.86
C GLY A 49 -11.45 14.08 2.10
N MET A 50 -10.37 13.29 2.08
CA MET A 50 -9.94 12.52 3.26
C MET A 50 -9.61 13.41 4.46
N VAL A 51 -8.93 14.54 4.25
CA VAL A 51 -8.62 15.49 5.32
C VAL A 51 -9.89 16.14 5.87
N ARG A 52 -10.81 16.55 4.99
CA ARG A 52 -12.10 17.14 5.38
C ARG A 52 -12.92 16.16 6.23
N ASP A 53 -12.96 14.88 5.83
CA ASP A 53 -13.75 13.83 6.48
C ASP A 53 -13.06 13.17 7.67
N GLY A 54 -11.81 13.54 7.96
CA GLY A 54 -11.06 12.98 9.09
C GLY A 54 -10.64 11.52 8.90
N LEU A 55 -10.42 11.07 7.66
CA LEU A 55 -9.85 9.75 7.41
C LEU A 55 -8.38 9.71 7.88
N ASP A 56 -7.96 8.59 8.46
CA ASP A 56 -6.65 8.45 9.10
C ASP A 56 -5.50 8.25 8.12
N ALA A 57 -5.77 7.67 6.96
CA ALA A 57 -4.75 7.42 5.94
C ALA A 57 -5.35 7.24 4.53
N ALA A 58 -4.50 7.46 3.54
CA ALA A 58 -4.75 7.17 2.14
C ALA A 58 -4.14 5.82 1.73
N LYS A 59 -4.68 5.19 0.68
CA LYS A 59 -4.09 4.02 0.03
C LYS A 59 -4.13 4.09 -1.49
N LEU A 60 -3.02 3.66 -2.11
CA LEU A 60 -2.86 3.51 -3.55
C LEU A 60 -2.40 2.09 -3.94
N LEU A 61 -2.96 1.58 -5.02
CA LEU A 61 -2.41 0.44 -5.76
C LEU A 61 -1.46 0.96 -6.83
N VAL A 62 -0.19 0.54 -6.81
CA VAL A 62 0.84 1.04 -7.73
C VAL A 62 1.39 -0.13 -8.55
N ARG A 63 0.71 -0.46 -9.64
CA ARG A 63 1.19 -1.47 -10.60
C ARG A 63 2.05 -0.82 -11.66
N VAL A 64 3.23 -1.39 -11.88
CA VAL A 64 4.21 -0.90 -12.87
C VAL A 64 4.40 -1.99 -13.91
N ASN A 65 3.99 -1.72 -15.14
CA ASN A 65 4.25 -2.58 -16.28
C ASN A 65 5.17 -1.84 -17.27
N ARG A 66 6.38 -2.36 -17.46
CA ARG A 66 7.41 -1.74 -18.32
C ARG A 66 7.03 -1.73 -19.79
N GLU A 67 6.08 -2.58 -20.20
CA GLU A 67 5.62 -2.73 -21.57
C GLU A 67 4.30 -1.98 -21.82
N ASP A 68 3.72 -1.35 -20.79
CA ASP A 68 2.46 -0.62 -20.90
C ASP A 68 2.66 0.88 -20.61
N ALA A 69 2.47 1.70 -21.64
CA ALA A 69 2.64 3.15 -21.56
C ALA A 69 1.67 3.84 -20.58
N ALA A 70 0.53 3.21 -20.25
CA ALA A 70 -0.40 3.75 -19.27
C ALA A 70 0.21 3.83 -17.86
N THR A 71 1.20 2.98 -17.56
CA THR A 71 1.95 2.99 -16.29
C THR A 71 2.49 4.38 -15.94
N VAL A 72 2.96 5.14 -16.93
CA VAL A 72 3.54 6.48 -16.70
C VAL A 72 2.51 7.43 -16.09
N ARG A 73 1.24 7.37 -16.53
CA ARG A 73 0.16 8.21 -15.99
C ARG A 73 -0.16 7.84 -14.55
N THR A 74 -0.21 6.55 -14.22
CA THR A 74 -0.44 6.09 -12.84
C THR A 74 0.71 6.48 -11.91
N LEU A 75 1.96 6.42 -12.38
CA LEU A 75 3.13 6.85 -11.62
C LEU A 75 3.11 8.36 -11.35
N GLU A 76 2.82 9.17 -12.36
CA GLU A 76 2.69 10.63 -12.22
C GLU A 76 1.60 10.98 -11.20
N LYS A 77 0.40 10.41 -11.34
CA LYS A 77 -0.70 10.67 -10.40
C LYS A 77 -0.45 10.16 -8.99
N THR A 78 0.30 9.08 -8.85
CA THR A 78 0.78 8.62 -7.56
C THR A 78 1.76 9.61 -6.94
N ALA A 79 2.71 10.16 -7.70
CA ALA A 79 3.62 11.18 -7.21
C ALA A 79 2.88 12.47 -6.78
N ASP A 80 1.88 12.90 -7.55
CA ASP A 80 1.00 14.02 -7.19
C ASP A 80 0.31 13.77 -5.84
N ALA A 81 -0.30 12.60 -5.68
CA ALA A 81 -1.03 12.23 -4.47
C ALA A 81 -0.13 12.07 -3.25
N VAL A 82 1.05 11.47 -3.39
CA VAL A 82 2.05 11.39 -2.31
C VAL A 82 2.49 12.80 -1.90
N THR A 83 2.71 13.69 -2.87
CA THR A 83 3.07 15.08 -2.60
C THR A 83 1.97 15.81 -1.84
N ALA A 84 0.72 15.66 -2.26
CA ALA A 84 -0.44 16.24 -1.58
C ALA A 84 -0.59 15.69 -0.15
N ALA A 85 -0.51 14.37 0.02
CA ALA A 85 -0.61 13.71 1.32
C ALA A 85 0.48 14.19 2.29
N ALA A 86 1.73 14.27 1.82
CA ALA A 86 2.84 14.78 2.62
C ALA A 86 2.66 16.25 3.03
N ARG A 87 2.09 17.10 2.17
CA ARG A 87 1.79 18.50 2.49
C ARG A 87 0.66 18.64 3.53
N SER A 88 -0.29 17.71 3.52
CA SER A 88 -1.41 17.69 4.46
C SER A 88 -1.13 16.93 5.75
N GLY A 89 0.05 16.31 5.88
CA GLY A 89 0.38 15.44 7.01
C GLY A 89 -0.45 14.14 7.06
N LEU A 90 -1.08 13.76 5.94
CA LEU A 90 -1.90 12.56 5.81
C LEU A 90 -0.98 11.36 5.49
N PRO A 91 -0.92 10.31 6.31
CA PRO A 91 -0.25 9.07 5.96
C PRO A 91 -0.79 8.48 4.65
N ILE A 92 0.11 7.99 3.79
CA ILE A 92 -0.28 7.34 2.52
C ILE A 92 0.40 5.98 2.37
N LEU A 93 -0.40 4.95 2.10
CA LEU A 93 0.01 3.56 1.91
C LEU A 93 0.13 3.26 0.41
N LEU A 94 1.33 2.92 -0.06
CA LEU A 94 1.56 2.46 -1.42
C LEU A 94 1.62 0.94 -1.45
N GLU A 95 0.87 0.32 -2.35
CA GLU A 95 0.88 -1.13 -2.61
C GLU A 95 1.53 -1.42 -3.98
N PRO A 96 2.86 -1.57 -4.03
CA PRO A 96 3.59 -1.63 -5.29
C PRO A 96 3.73 -3.04 -5.87
N PHE A 97 3.57 -3.16 -7.19
CA PHE A 97 3.83 -4.37 -7.95
C PHE A 97 4.59 -4.04 -9.24
N LEU A 98 5.49 -4.93 -9.64
CA LEU A 98 5.85 -5.05 -11.05
C LEU A 98 4.92 -6.09 -11.68
N SER A 99 4.31 -5.70 -12.79
CA SER A 99 3.28 -6.47 -13.48
C SER A 99 3.64 -6.63 -14.95
N SER A 100 3.13 -7.68 -15.59
CA SER A 100 3.27 -7.90 -17.03
C SER A 100 1.93 -8.33 -17.63
N TRP A 101 1.76 -8.11 -18.93
CA TRP A 101 0.66 -8.71 -19.69
C TRP A 101 1.00 -10.17 -19.99
N ARG A 102 0.10 -11.08 -19.61
CA ARG A 102 0.17 -12.51 -19.94
C ARG A 102 -1.21 -12.95 -20.41
N GLU A 103 -1.29 -13.41 -21.65
CA GLU A 103 -2.54 -13.93 -22.23
C GLU A 103 -3.74 -12.96 -22.07
N GLY A 104 -3.49 -11.67 -22.31
CA GLY A 104 -4.51 -10.62 -22.19
C GLY A 104 -4.92 -10.25 -20.75
N ARG A 105 -4.15 -10.67 -19.74
CA ARG A 105 -4.39 -10.36 -18.32
C ARG A 105 -3.16 -9.75 -17.67
N VAL A 106 -3.37 -8.88 -16.69
CA VAL A 106 -2.29 -8.36 -15.86
C VAL A 106 -1.90 -9.40 -14.81
N VAL A 107 -0.61 -9.76 -14.76
CA VAL A 107 -0.05 -10.69 -13.76
C VAL A 107 1.04 -9.98 -12.97
N ASN A 108 0.90 -10.01 -11.64
CA ASN A 108 1.91 -9.49 -10.71
C ASN A 108 3.02 -10.52 -10.49
N ASP A 109 4.26 -10.10 -10.62
CA ASP A 109 5.42 -10.92 -10.28
C ASP A 109 5.78 -10.74 -8.80
N LEU A 110 5.77 -11.85 -8.07
CA LEU A 110 5.95 -11.91 -6.61
C LEU A 110 7.27 -12.55 -6.22
N THR A 111 8.23 -12.66 -7.14
CA THR A 111 9.59 -13.09 -6.81
C THR A 111 10.28 -12.03 -5.92
N PRO A 112 11.19 -12.42 -5.02
CA PRO A 112 11.77 -11.49 -4.04
C PRO A 112 12.41 -10.24 -4.66
N ASP A 113 13.23 -10.41 -5.70
CA ASP A 113 13.96 -9.30 -6.33
C ASP A 113 13.01 -8.33 -7.04
N VAL A 114 11.93 -8.84 -7.62
CA VAL A 114 10.91 -8.04 -8.29
C VAL A 114 10.09 -7.24 -7.27
N VAL A 115 9.74 -7.85 -6.13
CA VAL A 115 9.07 -7.13 -5.02
C VAL A 115 9.99 -6.05 -4.45
N ILE A 116 11.28 -6.32 -4.30
CA ILE A 116 12.26 -5.30 -3.87
C ILE A 116 12.32 -4.15 -4.88
N ALA A 117 12.36 -4.45 -6.17
CA ALA A 117 12.39 -3.47 -7.23
C ALA A 117 11.11 -2.60 -7.26
N SER A 118 9.92 -3.20 -7.08
CA SER A 118 8.66 -2.45 -7.03
C SER A 118 8.63 -1.47 -5.86
N VAL A 119 9.10 -1.90 -4.68
CA VAL A 119 9.22 -1.04 -3.49
C VAL A 119 10.22 0.08 -3.72
N ALA A 120 11.37 -0.20 -4.35
CA ALA A 120 12.37 0.83 -4.65
C ALA A 120 11.82 1.93 -5.57
N ILE A 121 11.03 1.56 -6.59
CA ILE A 121 10.36 2.52 -7.49
C ILE A 121 9.34 3.36 -6.70
N ALA A 122 8.45 2.71 -5.95
CA ALA A 122 7.37 3.40 -5.23
C ALA A 122 7.91 4.33 -4.13
N ALA A 123 9.00 3.97 -3.47
CA ALA A 123 9.64 4.78 -2.43
C ALA A 123 10.18 6.12 -2.95
N GLY A 124 10.40 6.25 -4.26
CA GLY A 124 10.84 7.48 -4.92
C GLY A 124 9.72 8.39 -5.43
N LEU A 125 8.45 8.01 -5.25
CA LEU A 125 7.32 8.80 -5.76
C LEU A 125 6.96 9.94 -4.81
N GLY A 126 6.78 11.14 -5.37
CA GLY A 126 6.38 12.35 -4.67
C GLY A 126 7.55 13.25 -4.24
N ALA A 127 7.26 14.54 -4.00
CA ALA A 127 8.25 15.54 -3.60
C ALA A 127 8.76 15.37 -2.16
N SER A 128 8.07 14.56 -1.35
CA SER A 128 8.49 14.17 0.00
C SER A 128 7.88 12.81 0.34
N SER A 129 8.71 11.89 0.83
CA SER A 129 8.27 10.57 1.28
C SER A 129 8.03 10.50 2.80
N ALA A 130 7.96 11.64 3.49
CA ALA A 130 7.90 11.71 4.95
C ALA A 130 6.67 11.02 5.57
N TYR A 131 5.59 10.90 4.80
CA TYR A 131 4.32 10.30 5.20
C TYR A 131 4.00 9.00 4.43
N THR A 132 4.96 8.47 3.67
CA THR A 132 4.77 7.29 2.81
C THR A 132 5.06 5.99 3.56
N TRP A 133 4.13 5.05 3.47
CA TRP A 133 4.22 3.70 3.99
C TRP A 133 4.05 2.69 2.86
N HIS A 134 4.63 1.50 2.99
CA HIS A 134 4.50 0.45 1.97
C HIS A 134 3.68 -0.73 2.49
N LEU A 135 2.64 -1.10 1.74
CA LEU A 135 1.93 -2.36 1.93
C LEU A 135 2.69 -3.45 1.16
N ALA A 136 3.70 -4.01 1.83
CA ALA A 136 4.61 -4.98 1.22
C ALA A 136 3.95 -6.37 1.10
N GLN A 137 4.12 -6.97 -0.07
CA GLN A 137 3.63 -8.32 -0.38
C GLN A 137 4.55 -9.37 0.23
N THR A 138 3.97 -10.50 0.66
CA THR A 138 4.78 -11.69 0.95
C THR A 138 5.29 -12.28 -0.35
N ALA A 139 6.58 -12.08 -0.62
CA ALA A 139 7.26 -12.68 -1.76
C ALA A 139 7.13 -14.21 -1.72
N ARG A 140 6.88 -14.83 -2.88
CA ARG A 140 6.94 -16.29 -2.99
C ARG A 140 8.39 -16.71 -2.82
N ARG A 141 8.65 -17.68 -1.93
CA ARG A 141 9.97 -18.33 -1.92
C ARG A 141 10.11 -19.11 -3.22
N SER A 142 11.09 -18.74 -4.03
CA SER A 142 11.57 -19.60 -5.10
C SER A 142 12.09 -20.89 -4.46
N GLY A 143 11.71 -22.05 -5.00
CA GLY A 143 12.42 -23.29 -4.70
C GLY A 143 13.91 -23.12 -5.04
N ASP A 144 14.78 -23.80 -4.29
CA ASP A 144 16.24 -23.67 -4.36
C ASP A 144 16.79 -23.57 -5.79
N GLY A 145 17.72 -22.63 -5.98
CA GLY A 145 18.74 -22.72 -7.04
C GLY A 145 18.58 -21.77 -8.22
N ALA A 146 18.83 -20.47 -8.04
CA ALA A 146 19.40 -19.63 -9.10
C ALA A 146 20.05 -18.38 -8.51
N ARG A 147 21.38 -18.40 -8.35
CA ARG A 147 22.17 -17.18 -8.13
C ARG A 147 22.24 -16.45 -9.46
N HIS A 148 21.54 -15.34 -9.60
CA HIS A 148 21.77 -14.39 -10.69
C HIS A 148 22.49 -13.17 -10.13
N GLY A 149 23.73 -12.96 -10.60
CA GLY A 149 24.52 -11.78 -10.31
C GLY A 149 23.98 -10.58 -11.09
N GLY A 150 23.73 -9.48 -10.39
CA GLY A 150 23.33 -8.19 -10.94
C GLY A 150 23.68 -7.07 -9.94
N ASP A 151 24.11 -5.93 -10.48
CA ASP A 151 24.85 -4.84 -9.82
C ASP A 151 24.49 -4.49 -8.37
N HIS A 152 25.48 -4.67 -7.49
CA HIS A 152 25.38 -4.52 -6.03
C HIS A 152 25.22 -3.08 -5.50
N ALA A 153 25.35 -2.05 -6.33
CA ALA A 153 25.42 -0.66 -5.88
C ALA A 153 24.04 -0.02 -5.63
N ALA A 154 23.06 -0.25 -6.51
CA ALA A 154 21.70 0.27 -6.34
C ALA A 154 20.92 -0.49 -5.26
N ASP A 155 21.20 -1.79 -5.13
CA ASP A 155 20.57 -2.69 -4.17
C ASP A 155 20.98 -2.37 -2.72
N ALA A 156 22.22 -1.92 -2.50
CA ALA A 156 22.70 -1.47 -1.20
C ALA A 156 22.04 -0.16 -0.72
N ALA A 157 21.72 0.75 -1.63
CA ALA A 157 21.06 2.03 -1.30
C ALA A 157 19.58 1.84 -0.94
N ALA A 158 18.87 0.95 -1.66
CA ALA A 158 17.50 0.57 -1.33
C ALA A 158 17.41 -0.12 0.05
N ARG A 159 18.37 -1.00 0.36
CA ARG A 159 18.48 -1.66 1.68
C ARG A 159 18.78 -0.68 2.83
N ARG A 160 19.56 0.38 2.60
CA ARG A 160 19.89 1.40 3.61
C ARG A 160 18.75 2.41 3.88
N ARG A 161 17.82 2.59 2.94
CA ARG A 161 16.70 3.56 3.07
C ARG A 161 15.38 2.92 3.52
N GLN A 162 15.31 1.59 3.61
CA GLN A 162 14.20 0.90 4.26
C GLN A 162 14.23 1.20 5.76
N ARG A 163 13.46 2.20 6.21
CA ARG A 163 13.04 2.29 7.62
C ARG A 163 12.17 1.08 7.96
N CYS A 164 12.80 -0.05 8.24
CA CYS A 164 12.24 -1.05 9.13
C CYS A 164 12.69 -0.65 10.54
N LEU A 165 11.76 -0.19 11.39
CA LEU A 165 12.09 0.13 12.78
C LEU A 165 12.45 -1.16 13.55
N PRO A 166 13.64 -1.24 14.19
CA PRO A 166 13.84 -2.15 15.29
C PRO A 166 13.06 -1.70 16.54
N ARG A 167 12.79 -2.66 17.43
CA ARG A 167 11.81 -2.62 18.52
C ARG A 167 12.05 -1.64 19.69
N ARG A 168 12.96 -0.66 19.64
CA ARG A 168 13.20 0.23 20.81
C ARG A 168 13.41 1.69 20.45
N ASP A 169 12.54 2.50 21.05
CA ASP A 169 12.67 3.91 21.45
C ASP A 169 13.13 4.92 20.38
N VAL A 170 12.15 5.53 19.72
CA VAL A 170 12.29 6.87 19.15
C VAL A 170 11.29 7.79 19.86
N ARG A 171 11.78 8.60 20.80
CA ARG A 171 11.12 9.86 21.18
C ARG A 171 11.43 10.89 20.10
N LEU A 172 10.42 11.29 19.33
CA LEU A 172 10.49 12.47 18.47
C LEU A 172 10.17 13.71 19.30
N LEU A 173 11.16 14.58 19.44
CA LEU A 173 11.02 15.94 19.95
C LEU A 173 10.39 16.83 18.86
N GLY A 174 9.36 17.60 19.26
CA GLY A 174 8.91 18.79 18.52
C GLY A 174 7.47 18.72 17.99
N GLY A 175 6.56 19.44 18.66
CA GLY A 175 5.41 20.09 18.02
C GLY A 175 4.09 19.31 17.91
N GLY A 176 3.33 19.24 19.00
CA GLY A 176 1.88 19.53 18.96
C GLY A 176 0.89 18.61 18.24
N ALA A 177 1.28 17.48 17.65
CA ALA A 177 0.32 16.50 17.13
C ALA A 177 0.71 15.08 17.59
N ARG A 178 -0.19 14.41 18.32
CA ARG A 178 -0.03 13.01 18.68
C ARG A 178 0.02 12.19 17.38
N PRO A 179 1.08 11.39 17.13
CA PRO A 179 1.05 10.45 16.01
C PRO A 179 -0.04 9.39 16.28
N PRO A 180 -0.71 8.85 15.24
CA PRO A 180 -1.60 7.71 15.41
C PRO A 180 -0.79 6.57 16.03
N ARG A 181 -1.31 6.07 17.16
CA ARG A 181 -0.72 4.95 17.89
C ARG A 181 -0.93 3.68 17.07
N GLY A 182 0.12 3.17 16.41
CA GLY A 182 0.09 1.81 15.87
C GLY A 182 1.05 1.58 14.71
N ALA A 183 1.91 0.57 14.82
CA ALA A 183 2.59 0.01 13.67
C ALA A 183 1.57 -0.75 12.81
N TRP A 184 1.50 -0.46 11.51
CA TRP A 184 0.68 -1.27 10.60
C TRP A 184 1.34 -2.64 10.43
N PRO A 185 0.69 -3.74 10.82
CA PRO A 185 1.25 -5.07 10.64
C PRO A 185 1.34 -5.45 9.16
N ARG A 186 2.40 -6.18 8.82
CA ARG A 186 2.56 -6.87 7.54
C ARG A 186 1.38 -7.82 7.30
N ARG A 187 0.64 -7.67 6.19
CA ARG A 187 -0.48 -8.56 5.83
C ARG A 187 -0.65 -8.73 4.32
N ARG A 188 -1.24 -9.88 3.97
CA ARG A 188 -1.90 -10.16 2.68
C ARG A 188 -3.12 -9.24 2.48
N PRO A 189 -3.48 -8.86 1.23
CA PRO A 189 -4.62 -8.00 0.96
C PRO A 189 -5.94 -8.75 1.23
N HIS A 190 -6.78 -8.21 2.13
CA HIS A 190 -8.03 -8.79 2.67
C HIS A 190 -7.91 -10.22 3.28
N PRO A 191 -8.55 -10.53 4.43
CA PRO A 191 -8.91 -11.92 4.67
C PRO A 191 -9.92 -12.29 3.56
N PRO A 192 -9.65 -13.29 2.71
CA PRO A 192 -10.72 -13.85 1.89
C PRO A 192 -11.85 -14.28 2.84
N VAL A 193 -13.10 -14.26 2.35
CA VAL A 193 -14.18 -14.96 3.05
C VAL A 193 -13.64 -16.37 3.36
N PRO A 194 -13.55 -16.75 4.63
CA PRO A 194 -12.92 -18.02 5.01
C PRO A 194 -13.61 -19.17 4.28
N GLN A 195 -12.85 -20.18 3.87
CA GLN A 195 -13.40 -21.31 3.11
C GLN A 195 -14.46 -22.08 3.92
N ASP A 196 -14.36 -22.02 5.24
CA ASP A 196 -15.30 -22.56 6.23
C ASP A 196 -16.42 -21.57 6.61
N GLY A 197 -16.38 -20.33 6.10
CA GLY A 197 -17.35 -19.27 6.36
C GLY A 197 -17.18 -18.54 7.71
N ASP A 198 -16.21 -18.93 8.54
CA ASP A 198 -16.04 -18.33 9.88
C ASP A 198 -15.16 -17.06 9.84
N VAL A 199 -15.80 -15.97 9.44
CA VAL A 199 -15.17 -14.64 9.38
C VAL A 199 -14.60 -14.21 10.74
N ALA A 200 -15.28 -14.54 11.85
CA ALA A 200 -14.85 -14.14 13.19
C ALA A 200 -13.54 -14.84 13.57
N GLN A 201 -13.49 -16.16 13.42
CA GLN A 201 -12.28 -16.93 13.72
C GLN A 201 -11.09 -16.50 12.86
N ALA A 202 -11.32 -16.21 11.58
CA ALA A 202 -10.26 -15.71 10.70
C ALA A 202 -9.74 -14.34 11.13
N VAL A 203 -10.63 -13.43 11.56
CA VAL A 203 -10.29 -12.10 12.09
C VAL A 203 -9.54 -12.21 13.42
N ASP A 204 -9.96 -13.09 14.32
CA ASP A 204 -9.31 -13.30 15.62
C ASP A 204 -7.91 -13.90 15.47
N THR A 205 -7.77 -14.92 14.62
CA THR A 205 -6.46 -15.52 14.27
C THR A 205 -5.52 -14.47 13.70
N ALA A 206 -6.05 -13.65 12.80
CA ALA A 206 -5.36 -12.51 12.26
C ALA A 206 -4.93 -11.55 13.39
N ALA A 207 -5.84 -11.09 14.24
CA ALA A 207 -5.55 -10.11 15.29
C ALA A 207 -4.46 -10.60 16.26
N ALA A 208 -4.49 -11.89 16.62
CA ALA A 208 -3.50 -12.53 17.48
C ALA A 208 -2.06 -12.41 16.92
N LEU A 209 -1.88 -12.65 15.62
CA LEU A 209 -0.57 -12.53 14.94
C LEU A 209 0.01 -11.11 14.99
N VAL A 210 -0.86 -10.10 15.08
CA VAL A 210 -0.47 -8.68 15.07
C VAL A 210 -0.19 -8.17 16.47
N HIS A 211 -1.09 -8.47 17.40
CA HIS A 211 -1.05 -7.91 18.74
C HIS A 211 -0.26 -8.76 19.73
N GLY A 212 0.16 -9.97 19.32
CA GLY A 212 0.93 -10.88 20.14
C GLY A 212 0.18 -11.30 21.41
N ARG A 213 -1.14 -11.40 21.31
CA ARG A 213 -2.07 -11.86 22.35
C ARG A 213 -2.82 -13.07 21.83
#